data_AF-A0A7C6XAG7-F1
#
_entry.id   AF-A0A7C6XAG7-F1
#
_cell.length_a   1.000
_cell.length_b   1.000
_cell.length_c   1.000
_cell.angle_alpha   90.00
_cell.angle_beta   90.00
_cell.angle_gamma   90.00
#
_symmetry.space_group_name_H-M   'P 1'
#
loop_
_entity.id
_entity.type
_entity.pdbx_description
1 polymer ?
#
loop_
_entity_poly.entity_id
_entity_poly.type
_entity_poly.pdbx_seq_one_letter_code
_entity_poly.pdbx_strand_id
1 'polypeptide(L)'
;MAEPQVRLARRAAPEEWARYETARRQFQGIPGIERMPDGRLWATWYSGGVGEGPENFVLLVTSQDDGLTWSEPLAVVDPPGHTRAFDPCLWRDPLGRLWWFWAESDSPKMGEIMDGRGGVWAARLEGESPEELKFTRPVRIANGVMMNKPTVLSNGEWL
;
A
#
# COMPACT_ATOMS: atom_id res chain seq x y z
N MET A 1 12.52 -10.91 -10.02
CA MET A 1 11.30 -10.59 -9.25
C MET A 1 10.17 -10.34 -10.23
N ALA A 2 8.96 -10.81 -9.92
CA ALA A 2 7.78 -10.51 -10.73
C ALA A 2 7.48 -9.00 -10.67
N GLU A 3 6.80 -8.44 -11.68
CA GLU A 3 6.32 -7.05 -11.58
C GLU A 3 5.27 -6.95 -10.47
N PRO A 4 5.35 -5.96 -9.56
CA PRO A 4 4.35 -5.75 -8.52
C PRO A 4 2.97 -5.47 -9.11
N GLN A 5 1.95 -5.94 -8.40
CA GLN A 5 0.57 -5.77 -8.81
C GLN A 5 -0.28 -5.32 -7.63
N VAL A 6 -1.07 -4.28 -7.87
CA VAL A 6 -2.17 -3.90 -6.97
C VAL A 6 -3.33 -4.83 -7.25
N ARG A 7 -3.68 -5.67 -6.27
CA ARG A 7 -4.82 -6.58 -6.32
C ARG A 7 -6.00 -5.92 -5.63
N LEU A 8 -7.20 -6.11 -6.18
CA LEU A 8 -8.42 -5.45 -5.71
C LEU A 8 -9.41 -6.49 -5.18
N ALA A 9 -10.02 -6.21 -4.03
CA ALA A 9 -10.98 -7.11 -3.37
C ALA A 9 -12.09 -7.54 -4.32
N ARG A 10 -12.68 -6.57 -5.03
CA ARG A 10 -13.78 -6.77 -5.98
C ARG A 10 -13.47 -7.67 -7.19
N ARG A 11 -12.19 -7.99 -7.42
CA ARG A 11 -11.74 -8.84 -8.53
C ARG A 11 -11.25 -10.22 -8.07
N ALA A 12 -11.19 -10.46 -6.76
CA ALA A 12 -10.72 -11.71 -6.17
C ALA A 12 -11.90 -12.60 -5.76
N ALA A 13 -11.68 -13.91 -5.75
CA ALA A 13 -12.63 -14.82 -5.13
C ALA A 13 -12.63 -14.62 -3.60
N PRO A 14 -13.78 -14.74 -2.89
CA PRO A 14 -13.86 -14.49 -1.45
C PRO A 14 -12.85 -15.30 -0.63
N GLU A 15 -12.66 -16.58 -0.96
CA GLU A 15 -11.71 -17.47 -0.29
C GLU A 15 -10.24 -17.04 -0.49
N GLU A 16 -9.92 -16.45 -1.63
CA GLU A 16 -8.58 -15.90 -1.93
C GLU A 16 -8.35 -14.60 -1.14
N TRP A 17 -9.39 -13.79 -0.97
CA TRP A 17 -9.31 -12.50 -0.30
C TRP A 17 -9.38 -12.59 1.23
N ALA A 18 -10.01 -13.63 1.78
CA ALA A 18 -10.28 -13.78 3.20
C ALA A 18 -9.02 -13.59 4.08
N ARG A 19 -7.85 -14.03 3.61
CA ARG A 19 -6.57 -13.88 4.33
C ARG A 19 -6.18 -12.42 4.63
N TYR A 20 -6.69 -11.45 3.86
CA TYR A 20 -6.39 -10.03 4.07
C TYR A 20 -7.34 -9.37 5.07
N GLU A 21 -8.49 -9.98 5.36
CA GLU A 21 -9.53 -9.42 6.23
C GLU A 21 -9.03 -9.14 7.65
N THR A 22 -9.68 -8.18 8.32
CA THR A 22 -9.28 -7.69 9.64
C THR A 22 -9.19 -8.80 10.68
N ALA A 23 -10.13 -9.73 10.67
CA ALA A 23 -10.16 -10.84 11.61
C ALA A 23 -9.03 -11.88 11.39
N ARG A 24 -8.31 -11.84 10.26
CA ARG A 24 -7.27 -12.83 9.91
C ARG A 24 -5.84 -12.32 10.10
N ARG A 25 -5.66 -11.01 10.28
CA ARG A 25 -4.33 -10.39 10.42
C ARG A 25 -3.79 -10.60 11.84
N GLN A 26 -2.59 -11.17 11.97
CA GLN A 26 -1.94 -11.43 13.27
C GLN A 26 -0.88 -10.38 13.63
N PHE A 27 -0.30 -9.72 12.62
CA PHE A 27 0.73 -8.72 12.76
C PHE A 27 0.44 -7.52 11.87
N GLN A 28 0.73 -6.29 12.32
CA GLN A 28 0.53 -5.05 11.56
C GLN A 28 1.63 -4.03 11.91
N GLY A 29 2.08 -3.26 10.93
CA GLY A 29 3.16 -2.29 11.11
C GLY A 29 3.12 -1.10 10.14
N ILE A 30 3.70 0.01 10.58
CA ILE A 30 3.98 1.24 9.81
C ILE A 30 2.74 1.78 9.07
N PRO A 31 1.86 2.48 9.81
CA PRO A 31 0.66 3.05 9.22
C PRO A 31 0.94 4.37 8.51
N GLY A 32 0.17 4.62 7.45
CA GLY A 32 0.04 5.90 6.77
C GLY A 32 -1.43 6.27 6.61
N ILE A 33 -1.72 7.57 6.62
CA ILE A 33 -3.08 8.10 6.42
C ILE A 33 -3.03 9.35 5.54
N GLU A 34 -4.05 9.53 4.71
CA GLU A 34 -4.25 10.73 3.91
C GLU A 34 -5.73 11.11 3.83
N ARG A 35 -6.01 12.42 3.80
CA ARG A 35 -7.38 12.94 3.62
C ARG A 35 -7.51 13.51 2.22
N MET A 36 -8.54 13.08 1.49
CA MET A 36 -8.82 13.55 0.13
C MET A 36 -9.71 14.79 0.13
N PRO A 37 -9.80 15.54 -0.99
CA PRO A 37 -10.59 16.78 -1.05
C PRO A 37 -12.09 16.59 -0.77
N ASP A 38 -12.64 15.41 -1.06
CA ASP A 38 -14.01 15.01 -0.74
C ASP A 38 -14.22 14.69 0.76
N GLY A 39 -13.17 14.81 1.57
CA GLY A 39 -13.19 14.51 3.00
C GLY A 39 -12.89 13.06 3.35
N ARG A 40 -12.86 12.14 2.37
CA ARG A 40 -12.59 10.72 2.58
C ARG A 40 -11.20 10.52 3.16
N LEU A 41 -11.11 9.63 4.15
CA LEU A 41 -9.84 9.15 4.67
C LEU A 41 -9.41 7.89 3.92
N TRP A 42 -8.13 7.82 3.61
CA TRP A 42 -7.44 6.63 3.14
C TRP A 42 -6.36 6.26 4.13
N ALA A 43 -6.28 4.99 4.50
CA ALA A 43 -5.23 4.49 5.38
C ALA A 43 -4.59 3.25 4.78
N THR A 44 -3.29 3.10 5.04
CA THR A 44 -2.47 1.98 4.61
C THR A 44 -1.53 1.55 5.72
N TRP A 45 -1.13 0.29 5.71
CA TRP A 45 -0.10 -0.29 6.57
C TRP A 45 0.28 -1.64 5.98
N TYR A 46 1.30 -2.30 6.51
CA TYR A 46 1.59 -3.68 6.14
C TYR A 46 1.19 -4.66 7.24
N SER A 47 0.89 -5.88 6.82
CA SER A 47 0.45 -6.99 7.67
C SER A 47 0.99 -8.31 7.10
N GLY A 48 0.43 -9.44 7.49
CA GLY A 48 0.82 -10.78 7.04
C GLY A 48 1.74 -11.50 8.02
N GLY A 49 1.66 -12.84 8.01
CA GLY A 49 2.37 -13.70 8.95
C GLY A 49 2.11 -13.36 10.42
N VAL A 50 3.04 -13.75 11.29
CA VAL A 50 3.06 -13.44 12.73
C VAL A 50 4.07 -12.35 13.10
N GLY A 51 4.71 -11.74 12.09
CA GLY A 51 5.79 -10.79 12.26
C GLY A 51 6.32 -10.30 10.91
N GLU A 52 7.52 -9.74 10.91
CA GLU A 52 8.16 -9.24 9.70
C GLU A 52 8.85 -10.38 8.91
N GLY A 53 8.44 -10.58 7.66
CA GLY A 53 8.92 -11.70 6.84
C GLY A 53 8.27 -11.82 5.46
N PRO A 54 8.46 -12.96 4.76
CA PRO A 54 8.01 -13.18 3.38
C PRO A 54 6.50 -13.07 3.19
N GLU A 55 5.73 -13.30 4.27
CA GLU A 55 4.27 -13.24 4.22
C GLU A 55 3.73 -11.81 4.22
N ASN A 56 4.59 -10.78 4.34
CA ASN A 56 4.10 -9.42 4.46
C ASN A 56 3.54 -8.86 3.15
N PHE A 57 2.38 -8.24 3.27
CA PHE A 57 1.68 -7.50 2.23
C PHE A 57 1.31 -6.11 2.74
N VAL A 58 1.19 -5.14 1.84
CA VAL A 58 0.61 -3.82 2.15
C VAL A 58 -0.86 -3.79 1.77
N LEU A 59 -1.67 -3.05 2.52
CA LEU A 59 -3.11 -2.98 2.28
C LEU A 59 -3.61 -1.53 2.30
N LEU A 60 -4.78 -1.31 1.70
CA LEU A 60 -5.43 -0.01 1.63
C LEU A 60 -6.91 -0.11 2.05
N VAL A 61 -7.32 0.76 2.97
CA VAL A 61 -8.70 0.90 3.47
C VAL A 61 -9.17 2.35 3.38
N THR A 62 -10.47 2.58 3.56
CA THR A 62 -11.05 3.92 3.54
C THR A 62 -12.12 4.12 4.63
N SER A 63 -12.34 5.39 4.99
CA SER A 63 -13.43 5.84 5.85
C SER A 63 -14.09 7.09 5.23
N GLN A 64 -15.42 7.17 5.35
CA GLN A 64 -16.24 8.30 4.86
C GLN A 64 -16.87 9.14 5.99
N ASP A 65 -16.68 8.73 7.23
CA ASP A 65 -17.35 9.27 8.41
C ASP A 65 -16.31 9.74 9.44
N ASP A 66 -15.28 10.44 8.94
CA ASP A 66 -14.17 10.99 9.73
C ASP A 66 -13.48 9.95 10.65
N GLY A 67 -13.43 8.69 10.21
CA GLY A 67 -12.72 7.61 10.89
C GLY A 67 -13.56 6.83 11.91
N LEU A 68 -14.88 7.07 11.99
CA LEU A 68 -15.79 6.34 12.87
C LEU A 68 -15.94 4.88 12.43
N THR A 69 -16.03 4.64 11.12
CA THR A 69 -16.04 3.30 10.54
C THR A 69 -15.02 3.18 9.40
N TRP A 70 -14.52 1.97 9.19
CA TRP A 70 -13.51 1.66 8.20
C TRP A 70 -13.94 0.46 7.36
N SER A 71 -13.61 0.48 6.08
CA SER A 71 -13.80 -0.67 5.19
C SER A 71 -12.87 -1.83 5.57
N GLU A 72 -13.24 -3.05 5.18
CA GLU A 72 -12.24 -4.10 4.95
C GLU A 72 -11.24 -3.66 3.85
N PRO A 73 -10.05 -4.31 3.72
CA PRO A 73 -9.10 -3.98 2.68
C PRO A 73 -9.74 -3.97 1.29
N LEU A 74 -9.59 -2.85 0.59
CA LEU A 74 -10.10 -2.68 -0.77
C LEU A 74 -9.05 -3.06 -1.82
N ALA A 75 -7.79 -2.87 -1.46
CA ALA A 75 -6.64 -3.21 -2.29
C ALA A 75 -5.48 -3.73 -1.44
N VAL A 76 -4.66 -4.60 -2.03
CA VAL A 76 -3.41 -5.10 -1.44
C VAL A 76 -2.30 -5.15 -2.47
N VAL A 77 -1.05 -5.02 -2.02
CA VAL A 77 0.12 -5.47 -2.77
C VAL A 77 0.75 -6.60 -1.97
N ASP A 78 0.73 -7.78 -2.58
CA ASP A 78 1.12 -9.05 -2.00
C ASP A 78 1.98 -9.80 -3.03
N PRO A 79 3.30 -9.53 -3.05
CA PRO A 79 4.20 -10.15 -4.02
C PRO A 79 4.37 -11.65 -3.72
N PRO A 80 4.57 -12.50 -4.75
CA PRO A 80 4.70 -13.94 -4.55
C PRO A 80 6.08 -14.35 -4.05
N GLY A 81 6.17 -15.55 -3.48
CA GLY A 81 7.44 -16.17 -3.11
C GLY A 81 8.01 -15.58 -1.82
N HIS A 82 9.30 -15.25 -1.83
CA HIS A 82 10.00 -14.70 -0.66
C HIS A 82 10.05 -13.17 -0.66
N THR A 83 9.50 -12.51 -1.67
CA THR A 83 9.43 -11.06 -1.68
C THR A 83 8.36 -10.60 -0.69
N ARG A 84 8.70 -9.62 0.15
CA ARG A 84 7.73 -8.96 1.04
C ARG A 84 7.40 -7.57 0.52
N ALA A 85 6.15 -7.12 0.72
CA ALA A 85 5.78 -5.71 0.57
C ALA A 85 5.60 -5.07 1.95
N PHE A 86 6.12 -3.86 2.14
CA PHE A 86 6.22 -3.21 3.45
C PHE A 86 6.35 -1.70 3.37
N ASP A 87 6.33 -1.06 4.55
CA ASP A 87 6.51 0.38 4.77
C ASP A 87 5.77 1.28 3.77
N PRO A 88 4.44 1.17 3.69
CA PRO A 88 3.68 1.95 2.75
C PRO A 88 3.55 3.42 3.17
N CYS A 89 3.38 4.29 2.19
CA CYS A 89 3.11 5.71 2.39
C CYS A 89 1.99 6.17 1.47
N LEU A 90 1.12 7.07 1.96
CA LEU A 90 0.11 7.74 1.16
C LEU A 90 0.46 9.21 1.01
N TRP A 91 0.18 9.74 -0.17
CA TRP A 91 0.36 11.17 -0.43
C TRP A 91 -0.73 11.69 -1.34
N ARG A 92 -1.32 12.82 -0.96
CA ARG A 92 -2.17 13.61 -1.84
C ARG A 92 -1.31 14.64 -2.56
N ASP A 93 -1.21 14.52 -3.87
CA ASP A 93 -0.47 15.48 -4.67
C ASP A 93 -1.23 16.83 -4.79
N PRO A 94 -0.58 17.90 -5.30
CA PRO A 94 -1.23 19.22 -5.43
C PRO A 94 -2.45 19.26 -6.34
N LEU A 95 -2.65 18.25 -7.19
CA LEU A 95 -3.83 18.11 -8.04
C LEU A 95 -4.95 17.32 -7.35
N GLY A 96 -4.79 17.02 -6.06
CA GLY A 96 -5.79 16.31 -5.26
C GLY A 96 -5.86 14.82 -5.58
N ARG A 97 -4.82 14.22 -6.15
CA ARG A 97 -4.79 12.79 -6.51
C ARG A 97 -4.06 11.97 -5.44
N LEU A 98 -4.56 10.78 -5.14
CA LEU A 98 -3.96 9.89 -4.16
C LEU A 98 -2.86 9.04 -4.80
N TRP A 99 -1.67 9.10 -4.22
CA TRP A 99 -0.55 8.21 -4.49
C TRP A 99 -0.39 7.21 -3.35
N TRP A 100 -0.09 5.97 -3.72
CA TRP A 100 0.27 4.89 -2.81
C TRP A 100 1.67 4.39 -3.15
N PHE A 101 2.55 4.48 -2.16
CA PHE A 101 3.93 4.02 -2.23
C PHE A 101 4.11 2.82 -1.30
N TRP A 102 5.03 1.92 -1.65
CA TRP A 102 5.46 0.82 -0.80
C TRP A 102 6.87 0.39 -1.16
N ALA A 103 7.53 -0.33 -0.25
CA ALA A 103 8.80 -0.98 -0.51
C ALA A 103 8.59 -2.48 -0.78
N GLU A 104 9.45 -3.06 -1.62
CA GLU A 104 9.61 -4.50 -1.76
C GLU A 104 11.07 -4.93 -1.60
N SER A 105 11.27 -6.09 -0.99
CA SER A 105 12.58 -6.69 -0.76
C SER A 105 12.43 -8.21 -0.72
N ASP A 106 13.46 -8.93 -1.16
CA ASP A 106 13.55 -10.35 -0.82
C ASP A 106 13.67 -10.52 0.70
N SER A 107 12.93 -11.50 1.22
CA SER A 107 12.83 -11.85 2.64
C SER A 107 12.71 -13.37 2.77
N PRO A 108 13.83 -14.13 2.64
CA PRO A 108 13.80 -15.59 2.57
C PRO A 108 13.17 -16.28 3.77
N LYS A 109 13.16 -15.62 4.93
CA LYS A 109 12.52 -16.10 6.16
C LYS A 109 12.20 -14.95 7.10
N MET A 110 11.35 -15.23 8.09
CA MET A 110 10.99 -14.28 9.14
C MET A 110 12.25 -13.71 9.83
N GLY A 111 12.28 -12.39 10.02
CA GLY A 111 13.41 -11.65 10.59
C GLY A 111 14.54 -11.32 9.59
N GLU A 112 14.56 -11.94 8.40
CA GLU A 112 15.46 -11.55 7.31
C GLU A 112 14.69 -10.63 6.36
N ILE A 113 14.66 -9.35 6.68
CA ILE A 113 13.68 -8.40 6.16
C ILE A 113 14.15 -7.52 5.00
N MET A 114 15.44 -7.58 4.67
CA MET A 114 16.06 -6.70 3.70
C MET A 114 17.16 -7.45 2.93
N ASP A 115 17.14 -7.33 1.60
CA ASP A 115 18.11 -7.94 0.68
C ASP A 115 19.34 -7.05 0.42
N GLY A 116 19.44 -5.94 1.13
CA GLY A 116 20.47 -4.91 0.98
C GLY A 116 20.22 -3.90 -0.15
N ARG A 117 19.15 -4.07 -0.93
CA ARG A 117 18.75 -3.15 -2.02
C ARG A 117 17.39 -2.51 -1.77
N GLY A 118 16.37 -3.31 -1.45
CA GLY A 118 14.97 -2.88 -1.43
C GLY A 118 14.51 -2.30 -2.78
N GLY A 119 13.31 -1.73 -2.80
CA GLY A 119 12.78 -1.08 -3.99
C GLY A 119 11.50 -0.34 -3.68
N VAL A 120 11.49 0.96 -3.92
CA VAL A 120 10.30 1.80 -3.74
C VAL A 120 9.47 1.75 -5.00
N TRP A 121 8.19 1.44 -4.84
CA TRP A 121 7.19 1.37 -5.87
C TRP A 121 6.10 2.41 -5.63
N ALA A 122 5.46 2.85 -6.70
CA ALA A 122 4.40 3.83 -6.67
C ALA A 122 3.26 3.42 -7.61
N ALA A 123 2.02 3.60 -7.16
CA ALA A 123 0.83 3.58 -7.99
C ALA A 123 -0.10 4.72 -7.57
N ARG A 124 -0.75 5.36 -8.54
CA ARG A 124 -1.71 6.44 -8.29
C ARG A 124 -3.13 5.91 -8.48
N LEU A 125 -4.04 6.31 -7.60
CA LEU A 125 -5.46 6.05 -7.79
C LEU A 125 -5.97 6.82 -9.02
N GLU A 126 -6.76 6.15 -9.84
CA GLU A 126 -7.41 6.69 -11.04
C GLU A 126 -8.92 6.75 -10.87
N GLY A 127 -9.51 7.85 -11.35
CA GLY A 127 -10.93 8.12 -11.26
C GLY A 127 -11.33 8.92 -10.01
N GLU A 128 -12.54 9.48 -10.06
CA GLU A 128 -13.09 10.33 -8.99
C GLU A 128 -14.01 9.54 -8.04
N SER A 129 -14.42 8.32 -8.42
CA SER A 129 -15.31 7.49 -7.63
C SER A 129 -14.56 6.32 -6.95
N PRO A 130 -14.67 6.18 -5.62
CA PRO A 130 -14.14 5.03 -4.89
C PRO A 130 -14.80 3.70 -5.29
N GLU A 131 -15.98 3.74 -5.92
CA GLU A 131 -16.66 2.54 -6.46
C GLU A 131 -15.94 1.96 -7.70
N GLU A 132 -15.15 2.79 -8.38
CA GLU A 132 -14.38 2.40 -9.54
C GLU A 132 -12.90 2.12 -9.28
N LEU A 133 -12.48 1.97 -8.01
CA LEU A 133 -11.08 1.80 -7.57
C LEU A 133 -10.13 1.22 -8.63
N LYS A 134 -9.43 2.10 -9.36
CA LYS A 134 -8.47 1.78 -10.41
C LYS A 134 -7.13 2.38 -10.01
N PHE A 135 -6.03 1.70 -10.29
CA PHE A 135 -4.70 2.23 -10.05
C PHE A 135 -3.92 2.22 -11.35
N THR A 136 -3.03 3.21 -11.52
CA THR A 136 -2.00 3.16 -12.55
C THR A 136 -1.16 1.89 -12.37
N ARG A 137 -0.52 1.41 -13.44
CA ARG A 137 0.47 0.34 -13.33
C ARG A 137 1.56 0.75 -12.31
N PRO A 138 1.94 -0.13 -11.37
CA PRO A 138 3.04 0.14 -10.46
C PRO A 138 4.34 0.48 -11.19
N VAL A 139 5.05 1.49 -10.71
CA VAL A 139 6.36 1.90 -11.23
C VAL A 139 7.38 1.92 -10.11
N ARG A 140 8.57 1.38 -10.37
CA ARG A 140 9.70 1.45 -9.43
C ARG A 140 10.38 2.80 -9.57
N ILE A 141 10.52 3.52 -8.45
CA ILE A 141 11.04 4.90 -8.45
C ILE A 141 12.42 5.01 -7.80
N ALA A 142 12.80 4.08 -6.91
CA ALA A 142 14.09 4.10 -6.23
C ALA A 142 14.50 2.72 -5.68
N ASN A 143 15.77 2.60 -5.26
CA ASN A 143 16.20 1.58 -4.31
C ASN A 143 15.89 2.05 -2.88
N GLY A 144 15.82 1.13 -1.92
CA GLY A 144 15.60 1.43 -0.51
C GLY A 144 14.12 1.47 -0.11
N VAL A 145 13.81 2.33 0.86
CA VAL A 145 12.51 2.43 1.53
C VAL A 145 12.10 3.90 1.60
N MET A 146 10.80 4.17 1.41
CA MET A 146 10.22 5.51 1.53
C MET A 146 9.12 5.47 2.59
N MET A 147 9.27 6.27 3.64
CA MET A 147 8.26 6.39 4.72
C MET A 147 7.67 7.80 4.83
N ASN A 148 8.26 8.78 4.16
CA ASN A 148 7.87 10.18 4.25
C ASN A 148 7.00 10.58 3.05
N LYS A 149 6.10 11.53 3.28
CA LYS A 149 5.31 12.14 2.22
C LYS A 149 6.19 13.11 1.41
N PRO A 150 6.09 13.10 0.07
CA PRO A 150 6.76 14.10 -0.73
C PRO A 150 6.29 15.51 -0.40
N THR A 151 7.16 16.49 -0.65
CA THR A 151 6.80 17.90 -0.74
C THR A 151 6.98 18.40 -2.17
N VAL A 152 6.27 19.45 -2.54
CA VAL A 152 6.39 20.06 -3.87
C VAL A 152 7.15 21.36 -3.75
N LEU A 153 8.25 21.45 -4.50
CA LEU A 153 9.09 22.63 -4.57
C LEU A 153 8.43 23.72 -5.41
N SER A 154 8.93 24.96 -5.31
CA SER A 154 8.38 26.10 -6.07
C SER A 154 8.50 25.95 -7.59
N ASN A 155 9.41 25.09 -8.06
CA ASN A 155 9.58 24.75 -9.49
C ASN A 155 8.67 23.59 -9.94
N GLY A 156 7.86 23.01 -9.05
CA GLY A 156 6.96 21.89 -9.34
C GLY A 156 7.57 20.50 -9.19
N GLU A 157 8.86 20.38 -8.87
CA GLU A 157 9.51 19.09 -8.58
C GLU A 157 9.02 18.51 -7.24
N TRP A 158 9.03 17.17 -7.15
CA TRP A 158 8.66 16.44 -5.93
C TRP A 158 9.94 15.98 -5.22
N LEU A 159 10.00 16.22 -3.91
CA LEU A 159 11.09 15.79 -3.03
C LEU A 159 10.56 14.83 -1.96
#